data_AF-A0A2H5E1S0-F1
#
_entry.id   AF-A0A2H5E1S0-F1
#
_cell.length_a   1.000
_cell.length_b   1.000
_cell.length_c   1.000
_cell.angle_alpha   90.00
_cell.angle_beta   90.00
_cell.angle_gamma   90.00
#
_symmetry.space_group_name_H-M   'P 1'
#
loop_
_entity.id
_entity.type
_entity.pdbx_description
1 polymer ?
#
loop_
_entity_poly.entity_id
_entity_poly.type
_entity_poly.pdbx_seq_one_letter_code
_entity_poly.pdbx_strand_id
1 'polypeptide(L)'
;MALFQMAPRATEVLSNVTIADTDAATTAIVADDAVTTFIATGDAAIAVIAADDAITTVVAVDDATTAVIATDDEVTAVQACDDATIAAIAVDDAATAVMASDDDVTAASAVGDTATTDIPANEAATAVIATGDAATAAMAVDDDATAVIAAEDTSTAAIAVDDATTAAMATDAPITAAIAVDDAVTAVIAVDDATTTAIAVDDDKTVVHAAAFASKAAIAVDDAATAVIAIDDDTTMAHVDALANKVDIPIGDDAIAAIAVDDAVMTAIAAGDAITANIATALAATAFIAVALPANRLVIGALPTMAVIAGALPASAAIAVGLSAMAVMKAALETMVGITPAEASCCSKRARLAACCR
;
A
#
# COMPACT_ATOMS: atom_id res chain seq x y z
N MET A 1 52.13 -4.41 -57.03
CA MET A 1 52.29 -3.30 -56.07
C MET A 1 50.91 -2.70 -55.86
N ALA A 2 50.16 -3.25 -54.90
CA ALA A 2 48.90 -2.69 -54.43
C ALA A 2 49.03 -2.64 -52.91
N LEU A 3 49.09 -1.43 -52.36
CA LEU A 3 49.07 -1.21 -50.91
C LEU A 3 47.64 -1.49 -50.44
N PHE A 4 47.44 -2.59 -49.73
CA PHE A 4 46.34 -2.69 -48.78
C PHE A 4 46.88 -2.23 -47.44
N GLN A 5 46.54 -1.00 -47.07
CA GLN A 5 46.82 -0.43 -45.77
C GLN A 5 45.74 -0.99 -44.83
N MET A 6 46.03 -2.11 -44.15
CA MET A 6 45.21 -2.57 -43.03
C MET A 6 45.54 -1.68 -41.83
N ALA A 7 44.62 -0.80 -41.47
CA ALA A 7 44.62 -0.14 -40.17
C ALA A 7 44.64 -1.22 -39.07
N PRO A 8 45.38 -1.03 -37.96
CA PRO A 8 45.17 -1.86 -36.79
C PRO A 8 43.75 -1.57 -36.29
N ARG A 9 42.86 -2.58 -36.37
CA ARG A 9 41.63 -2.59 -35.58
C ARG A 9 42.06 -2.47 -34.13
N ALA A 10 41.64 -1.38 -33.47
CA ALA A 10 41.66 -1.29 -32.03
C ALA A 10 40.99 -2.56 -31.49
N THR A 11 41.78 -3.36 -30.79
CA THR A 11 41.25 -4.47 -30.00
C THR A 11 40.70 -3.78 -28.77
N GLU A 12 39.38 -3.56 -28.72
CA GLU A 12 38.71 -3.19 -27.47
C GLU A 12 39.15 -4.19 -26.41
N VAL A 13 39.70 -3.67 -25.32
CA VAL A 13 40.14 -4.46 -24.19
C VAL A 13 38.85 -5.02 -23.57
N LEU A 14 38.57 -6.29 -23.81
CA LEU A 14 37.54 -7.02 -23.08
C LEU A 14 38.09 -7.27 -21.67
N SER A 15 37.99 -6.28 -20.77
CA SER A 15 38.37 -6.41 -19.36
C SER A 15 37.31 -7.22 -18.63
N ASN A 16 37.70 -8.36 -18.08
CA ASN A 16 36.88 -9.07 -17.10
C ASN A 16 37.61 -8.99 -15.75
N VAL A 17 36.89 -8.61 -14.71
CA VAL A 17 37.38 -8.61 -13.32
C VAL A 17 36.79 -9.82 -12.61
N THR A 18 37.64 -10.63 -11.97
CA THR A 18 37.19 -11.74 -11.13
C THR A 18 38.05 -11.79 -9.88
N ILE A 19 37.42 -11.58 -8.73
CA ILE A 19 38.06 -11.57 -7.42
C ILE A 19 37.30 -12.52 -6.52
N ALA A 20 38.03 -13.41 -5.86
CA ALA A 20 37.52 -14.25 -4.78
C ALA A 20 38.47 -14.10 -3.61
N ASP A 21 38.04 -13.38 -2.58
CA ASP A 21 38.75 -13.23 -1.32
C ASP A 21 37.98 -13.99 -0.23
N THR A 22 38.68 -14.73 0.61
CA THR A 22 38.04 -15.68 1.54
C THR A 22 38.35 -15.38 3.01
N ASP A 23 39.27 -14.46 3.28
CA ASP A 23 39.64 -14.05 4.64
C ASP A 23 40.48 -12.78 4.56
N ALA A 24 39.85 -11.63 4.81
CA ALA A 24 40.55 -10.36 4.83
C ALA A 24 40.00 -9.46 5.93
N ALA A 25 40.87 -8.97 6.82
CA ALA A 25 40.46 -7.96 7.79
C ALA A 25 39.82 -6.71 7.14
N THR A 26 40.23 -6.39 5.90
CA THR A 26 39.61 -5.33 5.11
C THR A 26 39.78 -5.63 3.62
N THR A 27 38.67 -5.65 2.89
CA THR A 27 38.63 -5.76 1.44
C THR A 27 38.18 -4.42 0.85
N ALA A 28 38.96 -3.90 -0.09
CA ALA A 28 38.61 -2.69 -0.84
C ALA A 28 38.85 -2.96 -2.32
N ILE A 29 37.78 -3.02 -3.11
CA ILE A 29 37.82 -3.33 -4.53
C ILE A 29 37.17 -2.19 -5.30
N VAL A 30 37.88 -1.77 -6.36
CA VAL A 30 37.35 -0.84 -7.35
C VAL A 30 37.54 -1.49 -8.72
N ALA A 31 36.44 -1.72 -9.43
CA ALA A 31 36.42 -2.14 -10.82
C ALA A 31 35.85 -0.99 -11.66
N ASP A 32 36.42 -0.79 -12.83
CA ASP A 32 36.07 0.31 -13.74
C ASP A 32 36.29 -0.20 -15.16
N ASP A 33 35.45 0.26 -16.11
CA ASP A 33 35.51 -0.08 -17.53
C ASP A 33 35.62 -1.61 -17.78
N ALA A 34 34.67 -2.37 -17.25
CA ALA A 34 34.65 -3.82 -17.36
C ALA A 34 33.52 -4.33 -18.25
N VAL A 35 33.73 -5.39 -19.01
CA VAL A 35 32.59 -6.10 -19.64
C VAL A 35 31.83 -6.86 -18.56
N THR A 36 32.57 -7.49 -17.64
CA THR A 36 32.00 -8.26 -16.54
C THR A 36 32.85 -8.09 -15.29
N THR A 37 32.21 -7.88 -14.15
CA THR A 37 32.82 -7.85 -12.81
C THR A 37 32.19 -8.94 -11.94
N PHE A 38 33.02 -9.84 -11.44
CA PHE A 38 32.61 -10.85 -10.45
C PHE A 38 33.46 -10.70 -9.19
N ILE A 39 32.83 -10.42 -8.06
CA ILE A 39 33.50 -10.26 -6.78
C ILE A 39 32.79 -11.12 -5.75
N ALA A 40 33.54 -12.00 -5.10
CA ALA A 40 33.09 -12.74 -3.94
C ALA A 40 34.05 -12.45 -2.78
N THR A 41 33.52 -12.00 -1.65
CA THR A 41 34.28 -11.81 -0.42
C THR A 41 33.64 -12.66 0.67
N GLY A 42 34.39 -13.59 1.26
CA GLY A 42 34.04 -14.21 2.53
C GLY A 42 34.45 -13.32 3.71
N ASP A 43 34.74 -13.96 4.84
CA ASP A 43 34.97 -13.33 6.14
C ASP A 43 35.79 -12.03 6.05
N ALA A 44 35.15 -10.91 6.38
CA ALA A 44 35.80 -9.61 6.42
C ALA A 44 35.27 -8.70 7.52
N ALA A 45 36.16 -8.05 8.28
CA ALA A 45 35.65 -7.01 9.19
C ALA A 45 35.03 -5.84 8.40
N ILE A 46 35.58 -5.52 7.23
CA ILE A 46 35.08 -4.46 6.35
C ILE A 46 35.24 -4.90 4.90
N ALA A 47 34.15 -4.93 4.13
CA ALA A 47 34.16 -5.09 2.68
C ALA A 47 33.61 -3.81 2.03
N VAL A 48 34.41 -3.16 1.19
CA VAL A 48 34.00 -2.00 0.39
C VAL A 48 34.26 -2.30 -1.08
N ILE A 49 33.19 -2.32 -1.87
CA ILE A 49 33.22 -2.71 -3.28
C ILE A 49 32.54 -1.61 -4.08
N ALA A 50 33.26 -1.07 -5.06
CA ALA A 50 32.72 -0.17 -6.07
C ALA A 50 32.97 -0.76 -7.45
N ALA A 51 31.95 -0.84 -8.29
CA ALA A 51 32.12 -1.11 -9.72
C ALA A 51 31.43 -0.02 -10.54
N ASP A 52 32.04 0.35 -11.65
CA ASP A 52 31.57 1.40 -12.54
C ASP A 52 31.70 0.92 -14.00
N ASP A 53 30.84 1.43 -14.86
CA ASP A 53 30.86 1.24 -16.30
C ASP A 53 31.00 -0.24 -16.71
N ALA A 54 30.03 -1.08 -16.33
CA ALA A 54 30.00 -2.49 -16.72
C ALA A 54 28.73 -2.96 -17.43
N ILE A 55 28.86 -4.05 -18.20
CA ILE A 55 27.65 -4.72 -18.75
C ILE A 55 27.03 -5.59 -17.65
N THR A 56 27.85 -6.23 -16.83
CA THR A 56 27.36 -7.10 -15.79
C THR A 56 28.27 -7.06 -14.59
N THR A 57 27.72 -6.67 -13.45
CA THR A 57 28.38 -6.75 -12.15
C THR A 57 27.64 -7.71 -11.24
N VAL A 58 28.39 -8.65 -10.66
CA VAL A 58 27.92 -9.58 -9.63
C VAL A 58 28.84 -9.48 -8.42
N VAL A 59 28.26 -9.12 -7.28
CA VAL A 59 28.96 -8.99 -6.01
C VAL A 59 28.27 -9.83 -4.95
N ALA A 60 29.04 -10.61 -4.21
CA ALA A 60 28.57 -11.31 -3.02
C ALA A 60 29.54 -11.06 -1.85
N VAL A 61 28.99 -10.64 -0.71
CA VAL A 61 29.71 -10.47 0.55
C VAL A 61 29.10 -11.41 1.58
N ASP A 62 29.93 -12.20 2.26
CA ASP A 62 29.56 -13.18 3.27
C ASP A 62 30.39 -12.93 4.54
N ASP A 63 29.76 -12.98 5.71
CA ASP A 63 30.32 -12.73 7.05
C ASP A 63 31.11 -11.41 7.12
N ALA A 64 30.38 -10.29 7.22
CA ALA A 64 30.99 -8.97 7.30
C ALA A 64 30.50 -8.11 8.47
N THR A 65 31.42 -7.53 9.26
CA THR A 65 30.94 -6.49 10.23
C THR A 65 30.39 -5.27 9.49
N THR A 66 30.92 -4.95 8.31
CA THR A 66 30.39 -3.88 7.46
C THR A 66 30.63 -4.22 6.00
N ALA A 67 29.55 -4.34 5.24
CA ALA A 67 29.55 -4.51 3.80
C ALA A 67 29.00 -3.24 3.13
N VAL A 68 29.76 -2.68 2.21
CA VAL A 68 29.32 -1.55 1.37
C VAL A 68 29.56 -1.94 -0.09
N ILE A 69 28.49 -2.03 -0.86
CA ILE A 69 28.50 -2.35 -2.28
C ILE A 69 27.85 -1.19 -3.02
N ALA A 70 28.55 -0.60 -3.99
CA ALA A 70 28.01 0.43 -4.86
C ALA A 70 28.33 0.09 -6.31
N THR A 71 27.33 0.15 -7.19
CA THR A 71 27.54 0.02 -8.64
C THR A 71 26.84 1.12 -9.42
N ASP A 72 27.44 1.50 -10.53
CA ASP A 72 26.95 2.56 -11.41
C ASP A 72 27.05 2.14 -12.88
N ASP A 73 26.19 2.71 -13.72
CA ASP A 73 26.15 2.56 -15.17
C ASP A 73 26.21 1.10 -15.67
N GLU A 74 25.32 0.26 -15.14
CA GLU A 74 25.26 -1.18 -15.44
C GLU A 74 24.16 -1.56 -16.46
N VAL A 75 24.37 -2.61 -17.23
CA VAL A 75 23.21 -3.31 -17.85
C VAL A 75 22.56 -4.26 -16.84
N THR A 76 23.35 -4.90 -15.99
CA THR A 76 22.84 -5.84 -14.98
C THR A 76 23.69 -5.78 -13.73
N ALA A 77 23.09 -5.38 -12.61
CA ALA A 77 23.70 -5.42 -11.28
C ALA A 77 23.03 -6.50 -10.44
N VAL A 78 23.83 -7.43 -9.90
CA VAL A 78 23.39 -8.44 -8.92
C VAL A 78 24.26 -8.33 -7.70
N GLN A 79 23.67 -8.02 -6.55
CA GLN A 79 24.39 -7.78 -5.31
C GLN A 79 23.75 -8.60 -4.19
N ALA A 80 24.57 -9.25 -3.38
CA ALA A 80 24.11 -10.00 -2.22
C ALA A 80 25.02 -9.73 -1.02
N CYS A 81 24.41 -9.56 0.14
CA CYS A 81 25.09 -9.52 1.43
C CYS A 81 24.44 -10.56 2.36
N ASP A 82 25.27 -11.31 3.07
CA ASP A 82 24.85 -12.35 4.01
C ASP A 82 25.67 -12.21 5.31
N ASP A 83 25.01 -12.37 6.46
CA ASP A 83 25.56 -12.28 7.81
C ASP A 83 26.41 -11.01 8.03
N ALA A 84 25.84 -9.83 7.73
CA ALA A 84 26.47 -8.57 8.06
C ALA A 84 25.86 -7.83 9.25
N THR A 85 26.72 -7.22 10.07
CA THR A 85 26.18 -6.28 11.08
C THR A 85 25.59 -5.04 10.39
N ILE A 86 26.17 -4.62 9.27
CA ILE A 86 25.67 -3.51 8.46
C ILE A 86 25.90 -3.87 6.99
N ALA A 87 24.82 -3.99 6.23
CA ALA A 87 24.83 -4.07 4.79
C ALA A 87 24.30 -2.77 4.19
N ALA A 88 25.10 -2.14 3.32
CA ALA A 88 24.69 -0.99 2.53
C ALA A 88 24.94 -1.30 1.06
N ILE A 89 23.85 -1.42 0.31
CA ILE A 89 23.84 -1.88 -1.08
C ILE A 89 23.20 -0.78 -1.94
N ALA A 90 23.91 -0.32 -2.97
CA ALA A 90 23.44 0.74 -3.85
C ALA A 90 23.69 0.43 -5.33
N VAL A 91 22.69 0.69 -6.16
CA VAL A 91 22.77 0.66 -7.63
C VAL A 91 22.21 1.99 -8.14
N ASP A 92 23.02 2.81 -8.82
CA ASP A 92 22.53 4.10 -9.35
C ASP A 92 21.74 3.85 -10.65
N ASP A 93 22.44 3.60 -11.77
CA ASP A 93 21.81 3.31 -13.07
C ASP A 93 21.99 1.84 -13.45
N ALA A 94 20.86 1.13 -13.68
CA ALA A 94 20.91 -0.22 -14.24
C ALA A 94 19.70 -0.60 -15.11
N ALA A 95 19.90 -1.33 -16.21
CA ALA A 95 18.72 -1.89 -16.89
C ALA A 95 18.01 -2.95 -16.01
N THR A 96 18.75 -3.67 -15.16
CA THR A 96 18.20 -4.60 -14.18
C THR A 96 19.04 -4.59 -12.90
N ALA A 97 18.40 -4.39 -11.76
CA ALA A 97 19.01 -4.47 -10.43
C ALA A 97 18.37 -5.59 -9.60
N VAL A 98 19.20 -6.48 -9.05
CA VAL A 98 18.78 -7.50 -8.09
C VAL A 98 19.66 -7.37 -6.86
N MET A 99 19.05 -7.16 -5.70
CA MET A 99 19.77 -6.96 -4.43
C MET A 99 19.18 -7.85 -3.36
N ALA A 100 20.01 -8.62 -2.66
CA ALA A 100 19.57 -9.45 -1.56
C ALA A 100 20.38 -9.15 -0.29
N SER A 101 19.70 -9.13 0.84
CA SER A 101 20.28 -9.05 2.18
C SER A 101 19.65 -10.15 3.03
N ASP A 102 20.47 -10.90 3.76
CA ASP A 102 20.04 -11.98 4.64
C ASP A 102 20.85 -11.97 5.94
N ASP A 103 20.22 -12.31 7.05
CA ASP A 103 20.83 -12.38 8.39
C ASP A 103 21.56 -11.07 8.84
N ASP A 104 21.14 -9.92 8.32
CA ASP A 104 21.79 -8.64 8.58
C ASP A 104 21.24 -7.94 9.84
N VAL A 105 22.08 -7.37 10.71
CA VAL A 105 21.53 -6.51 11.80
C VAL A 105 20.90 -5.24 11.23
N THR A 106 21.44 -4.69 10.15
CA THR A 106 20.85 -3.55 9.45
C THR A 106 21.14 -3.68 7.96
N ALA A 107 20.07 -3.80 7.17
CA ALA A 107 20.13 -3.85 5.72
C ALA A 107 19.59 -2.53 5.14
N ALA A 108 20.39 -1.87 4.30
CA ALA A 108 19.99 -0.67 3.58
C ALA A 108 20.26 -0.85 2.09
N SER A 109 19.19 -0.80 1.30
CA SER A 109 19.19 -1.01 -0.14
C SER A 109 18.62 0.20 -0.87
N ALA A 110 19.36 0.74 -1.83
CA ALA A 110 18.94 1.88 -2.63
C ALA A 110 19.15 1.63 -4.13
N VAL A 111 18.12 1.88 -4.92
CA VAL A 111 18.19 1.79 -6.39
C VAL A 111 17.73 3.11 -7.02
N GLY A 112 18.53 3.64 -7.94
CA GLY A 112 18.18 4.77 -8.80
C GLY A 112 17.38 4.33 -10.03
N ASP A 113 17.82 4.76 -11.22
CA ASP A 113 17.07 4.59 -12.46
C ASP A 113 17.19 3.17 -13.00
N THR A 114 16.05 2.50 -13.14
CA THR A 114 16.01 1.11 -13.61
C THR A 114 14.82 0.75 -14.49
N ALA A 115 14.99 -0.28 -15.34
CA ALA A 115 13.82 -0.90 -15.96
C ALA A 115 13.16 -1.93 -15.02
N THR A 116 13.96 -2.65 -14.23
CA THR A 116 13.44 -3.67 -13.31
C THR A 116 14.32 -3.77 -12.07
N THR A 117 13.67 -3.78 -10.93
CA THR A 117 14.30 -3.89 -9.61
C THR A 117 13.62 -4.98 -8.78
N ASP A 118 14.42 -5.83 -8.16
CA ASP A 118 13.98 -6.88 -7.23
C ASP A 118 14.85 -6.86 -5.97
N ILE A 119 14.23 -6.62 -4.82
CA ILE A 119 14.92 -6.45 -3.54
C ILE A 119 14.23 -7.27 -2.44
N PRO A 120 14.63 -8.53 -2.24
CA PRO A 120 14.37 -9.26 -1.00
C PRO A 120 15.33 -8.83 0.12
N ALA A 121 14.79 -8.63 1.32
CA ALA A 121 15.53 -8.58 2.58
C ALA A 121 14.91 -9.56 3.57
N ASN A 122 15.74 -10.31 4.29
CA ASN A 122 15.29 -11.34 5.23
C ASN A 122 16.08 -11.26 6.54
N GLU A 123 15.40 -11.62 7.63
CA GLU A 123 15.98 -11.86 8.96
C GLU A 123 16.79 -10.66 9.51
N ALA A 124 16.35 -9.42 9.21
CA ALA A 124 17.02 -8.21 9.68
C ALA A 124 16.38 -7.59 10.92
N ALA A 125 17.20 -6.99 11.78
CA ALA A 125 16.64 -6.14 12.84
C ALA A 125 16.06 -4.84 12.25
N THR A 126 16.55 -4.39 11.10
CA THR A 126 16.00 -3.26 10.36
C THR A 126 16.37 -3.37 8.88
N ALA A 127 15.37 -3.54 8.01
CA ALA A 127 15.48 -3.34 6.57
C ALA A 127 14.96 -1.97 6.13
N VAL A 128 15.77 -1.26 5.35
CA VAL A 128 15.41 -0.02 4.67
C VAL A 128 15.62 -0.21 3.18
N ILE A 129 14.55 -0.07 2.39
CA ILE A 129 14.59 -0.22 0.94
C ILE A 129 14.03 1.04 0.28
N ALA A 130 14.81 1.64 -0.63
CA ALA A 130 14.40 2.78 -1.43
C ALA A 130 14.62 2.51 -2.92
N THR A 131 13.60 2.74 -3.74
CA THR A 131 13.67 2.64 -5.21
C THR A 131 13.18 3.93 -5.83
N GLY A 132 13.99 4.51 -6.73
CA GLY A 132 13.61 5.64 -7.58
C GLY A 132 12.94 5.20 -8.88
N ASP A 133 13.20 5.94 -9.97
CA ASP A 133 12.56 5.73 -11.28
C ASP A 133 12.69 4.29 -11.77
N ALA A 134 11.62 3.51 -11.64
CA ALA A 134 11.58 2.12 -12.09
C ALA A 134 10.35 1.82 -12.95
N ALA A 135 10.53 1.13 -14.09
CA ALA A 135 9.37 0.62 -14.80
C ALA A 135 8.65 -0.49 -14.00
N THR A 136 9.39 -1.28 -13.22
CA THR A 136 8.83 -2.27 -12.29
C THR A 136 9.75 -2.43 -11.08
N ALA A 137 9.19 -2.34 -9.89
CA ALA A 137 9.88 -2.59 -8.62
C ALA A 137 9.14 -3.67 -7.83
N ALA A 138 9.86 -4.72 -7.44
CA ALA A 138 9.43 -5.73 -6.48
C ALA A 138 10.29 -5.62 -5.23
N MET A 139 9.66 -5.45 -4.07
CA MET A 139 10.34 -5.26 -2.79
C MET A 139 9.67 -6.17 -1.76
N ALA A 140 10.45 -7.02 -1.11
CA ALA A 140 9.96 -7.97 -0.13
C ALA A 140 10.83 -7.89 1.14
N VAL A 141 10.18 -7.88 2.29
CA VAL A 141 10.84 -7.95 3.60
C VAL A 141 10.17 -9.06 4.41
N ASP A 142 10.98 -9.92 5.02
CA ASP A 142 10.53 -11.10 5.78
C ASP A 142 11.30 -11.23 7.11
N ASP A 143 10.60 -11.64 8.17
CA ASP A 143 11.16 -11.89 9.52
C ASP A 143 11.91 -10.69 10.15
N ASP A 144 11.41 -9.48 9.91
CA ASP A 144 12.12 -8.23 10.20
C ASP A 144 11.53 -7.45 11.39
N ALA A 145 12.37 -6.98 12.32
CA ALA A 145 11.82 -6.16 13.42
C ALA A 145 11.29 -4.79 12.92
N THR A 146 11.87 -4.22 11.86
CA THR A 146 11.39 -2.95 11.28
C THR A 146 11.66 -2.92 9.78
N ALA A 147 10.59 -2.86 8.99
CA ALA A 147 10.63 -2.71 7.55
C ALA A 147 10.24 -1.28 7.14
N VAL A 148 11.11 -0.59 6.41
CA VAL A 148 10.83 0.73 5.82
C VAL A 148 11.05 0.65 4.31
N ILE A 149 9.98 0.89 3.54
CA ILE A 149 9.98 0.72 2.09
C ILE A 149 9.48 2.01 1.42
N ALA A 150 10.27 2.57 0.52
CA ALA A 150 9.89 3.74 -0.28
C ALA A 150 10.07 3.46 -1.78
N ALA A 151 9.04 3.74 -2.57
CA ALA A 151 9.10 3.64 -4.04
C ALA A 151 8.60 4.95 -4.66
N GLU A 152 9.47 5.67 -5.35
CA GLU A 152 9.15 6.93 -6.03
C GLU A 152 9.13 6.70 -7.55
N ASP A 153 8.18 7.33 -8.24
CA ASP A 153 8.13 7.39 -9.72
C ASP A 153 8.18 6.02 -10.43
N THR A 154 7.58 4.99 -9.81
CA THR A 154 7.54 3.64 -10.37
C THR A 154 6.29 3.37 -11.22
N SER A 155 6.43 2.80 -12.42
CA SER A 155 5.22 2.42 -13.19
C SER A 155 4.44 1.29 -12.49
N THR A 156 5.14 0.34 -11.87
CA THR A 156 4.51 -0.74 -11.10
C THR A 156 5.33 -1.03 -9.85
N ALA A 157 4.73 -0.84 -8.69
CA ALA A 157 5.29 -1.19 -7.39
C ALA A 157 4.55 -2.41 -6.82
N ALA A 158 5.29 -3.46 -6.50
CA ALA A 158 4.83 -4.60 -5.72
C ALA A 158 5.63 -4.67 -4.42
N ILE A 159 4.96 -4.47 -3.29
CA ILE A 159 5.57 -4.43 -1.96
C ILE A 159 4.93 -5.52 -1.10
N ALA A 160 5.76 -6.36 -0.48
CA ALA A 160 5.34 -7.36 0.50
C ALA A 160 6.16 -7.20 1.79
N VAL A 161 5.48 -7.24 2.92
CA VAL A 161 6.13 -7.36 4.24
C VAL A 161 5.46 -8.50 4.99
N ASP A 162 6.25 -9.45 5.45
CA ASP A 162 5.84 -10.58 6.27
C ASP A 162 6.56 -10.51 7.63
N ASP A 163 5.85 -10.91 8.69
CA ASP A 163 6.37 -11.06 10.06
C ASP A 163 7.16 -9.84 10.60
N ALA A 164 6.53 -8.64 10.62
CA ALA A 164 7.19 -7.41 11.08
C ALA A 164 6.66 -6.79 12.39
N THR A 165 7.54 -6.30 13.27
CA THR A 165 7.04 -5.47 14.39
C THR A 165 6.55 -4.10 13.90
N THR A 166 7.17 -3.53 12.88
CA THR A 166 6.72 -2.27 12.27
C THR A 166 6.99 -2.30 10.79
N ALA A 167 5.94 -2.12 9.99
CA ALA A 167 6.00 -1.96 8.56
C ALA A 167 5.57 -0.53 8.19
N ALA A 168 6.45 0.20 7.50
CA ALA A 168 6.16 1.54 7.00
C ALA A 168 6.47 1.59 5.50
N MET A 169 5.42 1.81 4.69
CA MET A 169 5.55 1.83 3.24
C MET A 169 4.97 3.12 2.65
N ALA A 170 5.73 3.72 1.74
CA ALA A 170 5.33 4.89 0.98
C ALA A 170 5.56 4.65 -0.51
N THR A 171 4.54 4.91 -1.32
CA THR A 171 4.66 4.90 -2.78
C THR A 171 4.13 6.21 -3.36
N ASP A 172 4.93 6.87 -4.20
CA ASP A 172 4.55 8.13 -4.87
C ASP A 172 4.47 7.96 -6.39
N ALA A 173 3.40 8.49 -6.97
CA ALA A 173 3.07 8.50 -8.39
C ALA A 173 3.08 7.16 -9.16
N PRO A 174 2.68 5.99 -8.60
CA PRO A 174 2.70 4.76 -9.37
C PRO A 174 1.50 4.61 -10.30
N ILE A 175 1.69 4.03 -11.49
CA ILE A 175 0.52 3.63 -12.30
C ILE A 175 -0.23 2.52 -11.55
N THR A 176 0.50 1.54 -11.01
CA THR A 176 -0.08 0.46 -10.20
C THR A 176 0.74 0.22 -8.94
N ALA A 177 0.08 0.27 -7.78
CA ALA A 177 0.63 -0.14 -6.50
C ALA A 177 -0.11 -1.38 -5.98
N ALA A 178 0.64 -2.43 -5.68
CA ALA A 178 0.17 -3.61 -4.98
C ALA A 178 0.98 -3.77 -3.70
N ILE A 179 0.30 -3.74 -2.56
CA ILE A 179 0.92 -3.77 -1.23
C ILE A 179 0.26 -4.86 -0.41
N ALA A 180 1.07 -5.77 0.14
CA ALA A 180 0.66 -6.80 1.08
C ALA A 180 1.44 -6.65 2.39
N VAL A 181 0.74 -6.74 3.51
CA VAL A 181 1.35 -6.87 4.84
C VAL A 181 0.69 -8.02 5.57
N ASP A 182 1.50 -8.90 6.13
CA ASP A 182 1.06 -10.03 6.94
C ASP A 182 1.77 -9.99 8.30
N ASP A 183 1.04 -10.37 9.35
CA ASP A 183 1.52 -10.55 10.72
C ASP A 183 2.28 -9.35 11.34
N ALA A 184 1.92 -8.11 10.98
CA ALA A 184 2.56 -6.92 11.53
C ALA A 184 1.94 -6.41 12.84
N VAL A 185 2.78 -5.99 13.80
CA VAL A 185 2.27 -5.27 14.98
C VAL A 185 1.75 -3.88 14.60
N THR A 186 2.35 -3.22 13.63
CA THR A 186 1.89 -1.93 13.12
C THR A 186 2.24 -1.79 11.65
N ALA A 187 1.23 -1.63 10.80
CA ALA A 187 1.39 -1.26 9.40
C ALA A 187 0.96 0.19 9.15
N VAL A 188 1.84 0.93 8.50
CA VAL A 188 1.59 2.29 8.01
C VAL A 188 1.81 2.31 6.51
N ILE A 189 0.75 2.59 5.75
CA ILE A 189 0.75 2.53 4.30
C ILE A 189 0.29 3.86 3.72
N ALA A 190 1.17 4.53 2.99
CA ALA A 190 0.87 5.75 2.25
C ALA A 190 1.02 5.52 0.74
N VAL A 191 -0.03 5.82 -0.02
CA VAL A 191 -0.01 5.76 -1.48
C VAL A 191 -0.51 7.09 -2.03
N ASP A 192 0.31 7.76 -2.83
CA ASP A 192 -0.02 9.04 -3.47
C ASP A 192 -0.02 8.93 -5.00
N ASP A 193 -0.89 9.70 -5.65
CA ASP A 193 -1.08 9.83 -7.11
C ASP A 193 -1.10 8.51 -7.91
N ALA A 194 -1.73 7.48 -7.35
CA ALA A 194 -1.78 6.17 -7.98
C ALA A 194 -2.96 6.00 -8.95
N THR A 195 -2.76 5.42 -10.14
CA THR A 195 -3.93 5.09 -10.99
C THR A 195 -4.71 3.90 -10.43
N THR A 196 -4.03 2.87 -9.93
CA THR A 196 -4.67 1.71 -9.30
C THR A 196 -3.88 1.27 -8.08
N THR A 197 -4.58 1.13 -6.96
CA THR A 197 -4.03 0.69 -5.69
C THR A 197 -4.77 -0.55 -5.21
N ALA A 198 -4.02 -1.59 -4.85
CA ALA A 198 -4.52 -2.78 -4.19
C ALA A 198 -3.71 -2.99 -2.90
N ILE A 199 -4.40 -3.02 -1.77
CA ILE A 199 -3.80 -3.17 -0.44
C ILE A 199 -4.50 -4.32 0.27
N ALA A 200 -3.72 -5.27 0.76
CA ALA A 200 -4.17 -6.34 1.64
C ALA A 200 -3.33 -6.30 2.92
N VAL A 201 -4.00 -6.32 4.06
CA VAL A 201 -3.38 -6.39 5.38
C VAL A 201 -4.08 -7.48 6.16
N ASP A 202 -3.32 -8.41 6.74
CA ASP A 202 -3.83 -9.57 7.48
C ASP A 202 -3.12 -9.70 8.84
N ASP A 203 -3.84 -10.22 9.84
CA ASP A 203 -3.36 -10.48 11.22
C ASP A 203 -2.65 -9.31 11.95
N ASP A 204 -2.89 -8.07 11.50
CA ASP A 204 -2.23 -6.88 12.00
C ASP A 204 -2.88 -6.27 13.26
N LYS A 205 -2.09 -5.86 14.27
CA LYS A 205 -2.69 -5.18 15.43
C LYS A 205 -3.19 -3.77 15.11
N THR A 206 -2.44 -2.98 14.35
CA THR A 206 -2.80 -1.59 14.05
C THR A 206 -2.46 -1.26 12.62
N VAL A 207 -3.48 -0.89 11.87
CA VAL A 207 -3.38 -0.54 10.45
C VAL A 207 -3.74 0.93 10.28
N VAL A 208 -2.81 1.70 9.69
CA VAL A 208 -3.05 3.07 9.25
C VAL A 208 -2.79 3.15 7.76
N HIS A 209 -3.83 3.43 7.01
CA HIS A 209 -3.77 3.62 5.57
C HIS A 209 -4.19 5.04 5.18
N ALA A 210 -3.41 5.64 4.28
CA ALA A 210 -3.79 6.85 3.56
C ALA A 210 -3.57 6.64 2.06
N ALA A 211 -4.65 6.76 1.28
CA ALA A 211 -4.57 6.88 -0.16
C ALA A 211 -5.06 8.26 -0.58
N ALA A 212 -4.18 9.00 -1.26
CA ALA A 212 -4.49 10.28 -1.87
C ALA A 212 -4.47 10.17 -3.40
N PHE A 213 -5.36 10.92 -4.06
CA PHE A 213 -5.45 11.04 -5.52
C PHE A 213 -5.54 9.72 -6.31
N ALA A 214 -5.98 8.64 -5.67
CA ALA A 214 -6.03 7.34 -6.34
C ALA A 214 -7.26 7.23 -7.25
N SER A 215 -7.09 6.94 -8.54
CA SER A 215 -8.27 6.74 -9.41
C SER A 215 -9.11 5.54 -8.95
N LYS A 216 -8.47 4.43 -8.58
CA LYS A 216 -9.14 3.24 -8.04
C LYS A 216 -8.36 2.65 -6.88
N ALA A 217 -9.03 2.42 -5.76
CA ALA A 217 -8.45 1.77 -4.59
C ALA A 217 -9.26 0.53 -4.21
N ALA A 218 -8.57 -0.58 -3.93
CA ALA A 218 -9.13 -1.75 -3.27
C ALA A 218 -8.31 -2.02 -2.02
N ILE A 219 -8.93 -1.95 -0.86
CA ILE A 219 -8.30 -2.09 0.45
C ILE A 219 -9.02 -3.19 1.21
N ALA A 220 -8.28 -4.22 1.59
CA ALA A 220 -8.74 -5.29 2.46
C ALA A 220 -7.90 -5.26 3.74
N VAL A 221 -8.58 -5.24 4.89
CA VAL A 221 -7.96 -5.38 6.20
C VAL A 221 -8.68 -6.52 6.91
N ASP A 222 -7.96 -7.60 7.23
CA ASP A 222 -8.45 -8.75 7.98
C ASP A 222 -7.76 -8.84 9.36
N ASP A 223 -8.48 -9.42 10.32
CA ASP A 223 -8.14 -9.57 11.75
C ASP A 223 -7.39 -8.41 12.43
N ALA A 224 -7.82 -7.16 12.18
CA ALA A 224 -7.15 -6.02 12.81
C ALA A 224 -7.74 -5.61 14.17
N ALA A 225 -6.89 -5.22 15.13
CA ALA A 225 -7.40 -4.63 16.37
C ALA A 225 -7.87 -3.18 16.17
N THR A 226 -7.20 -2.42 15.31
CA THR A 226 -7.63 -1.06 14.91
C THR A 226 -7.22 -0.78 13.47
N ALA A 227 -8.17 -0.34 12.66
CA ALA A 227 -7.94 0.10 11.29
C ALA A 227 -8.38 1.56 11.12
N VAL A 228 -7.49 2.40 10.61
CA VAL A 228 -7.76 3.77 10.18
C VAL A 228 -7.47 3.86 8.69
N ILE A 229 -8.49 4.16 7.88
CA ILE A 229 -8.38 4.13 6.41
C ILE A 229 -8.86 5.48 5.88
N ALA A 230 -7.92 6.36 5.52
CA ALA A 230 -8.21 7.66 4.95
C ALA A 230 -8.21 7.58 3.42
N ILE A 231 -9.31 8.04 2.81
CA ILE A 231 -9.49 8.13 1.36
C ILE A 231 -9.73 9.59 1.00
N ASP A 232 -8.87 10.16 0.16
CA ASP A 232 -8.95 11.57 -0.24
C ASP A 232 -9.98 11.85 -1.35
N ASP A 233 -10.27 13.14 -1.54
CA ASP A 233 -11.37 13.72 -2.32
C ASP A 233 -11.44 13.20 -3.78
N ASP A 234 -10.30 13.00 -4.43
CA ASP A 234 -10.25 12.66 -5.86
C ASP A 234 -10.41 11.15 -6.15
N THR A 235 -10.71 10.34 -5.13
CA THR A 235 -10.82 8.88 -5.29
C THR A 235 -12.10 8.45 -6.01
N THR A 236 -12.00 8.00 -7.26
CA THR A 236 -13.19 7.71 -8.08
C THR A 236 -13.87 6.37 -7.79
N MET A 237 -13.19 5.41 -7.17
CA MET A 237 -13.81 4.16 -6.71
C MET A 237 -12.94 3.47 -5.64
N ALA A 238 -13.36 3.55 -4.39
CA ALA A 238 -12.76 2.79 -3.29
C ALA A 238 -13.63 1.57 -2.95
N HIS A 239 -13.05 0.36 -2.93
CA HIS A 239 -13.64 -0.80 -2.27
C HIS A 239 -12.88 -1.06 -0.97
N VAL A 240 -13.53 -0.88 0.16
CA VAL A 240 -12.93 -1.14 1.47
C VAL A 240 -13.66 -2.32 2.10
N ASP A 241 -12.93 -3.38 2.41
CA ASP A 241 -13.38 -4.47 3.26
C ASP A 241 -12.52 -4.47 4.51
N ALA A 242 -13.14 -4.20 5.67
CA ALA A 242 -12.41 -4.10 6.94
C ALA A 242 -13.08 -4.97 7.99
N LEU A 243 -12.38 -6.04 8.38
CA LEU A 243 -12.67 -6.87 9.53
C LEU A 243 -11.71 -6.46 10.65
N ALA A 244 -12.21 -5.60 11.54
CA ALA A 244 -11.41 -5.10 12.66
C ALA A 244 -12.26 -4.74 13.87
N ASN A 245 -11.69 -4.84 15.08
CA ASN A 245 -12.40 -4.48 16.31
C ASN A 245 -12.87 -3.00 16.33
N LYS A 246 -12.03 -2.10 15.79
CA LYS A 246 -12.32 -0.67 15.64
C LYS A 246 -11.93 -0.19 14.25
N VAL A 247 -12.87 0.45 13.55
CA VAL A 247 -12.67 0.97 12.18
C VAL A 247 -13.05 2.45 12.10
N ASP A 248 -12.11 3.30 11.68
CA ASP A 248 -12.33 4.72 11.38
C ASP A 248 -12.02 4.98 9.89
N ILE A 249 -13.02 5.40 9.11
CA ILE A 249 -12.87 5.68 7.66
C ILE A 249 -13.32 7.12 7.37
N PRO A 250 -12.41 8.11 7.39
CA PRO A 250 -12.66 9.42 6.81
C PRO A 250 -12.59 9.34 5.28
N ILE A 251 -13.62 9.87 4.62
CA ILE A 251 -13.72 9.95 3.16
C ILE A 251 -13.83 11.41 2.77
N GLY A 252 -12.96 11.82 1.86
CA GLY A 252 -12.93 13.11 1.23
C GLY A 252 -14.22 13.52 0.51
N ASP A 253 -14.33 14.81 0.23
CA ASP A 253 -15.36 15.41 -0.61
C ASP A 253 -15.24 14.83 -2.05
N ASP A 254 -16.35 14.61 -2.76
CA ASP A 254 -16.35 14.05 -4.13
C ASP A 254 -15.94 12.57 -4.37
N ALA A 255 -15.42 11.84 -3.37
CA ALA A 255 -15.08 10.42 -3.56
C ALA A 255 -16.32 9.51 -3.81
N ILE A 256 -16.12 8.40 -4.54
CA ILE A 256 -17.09 7.31 -4.67
C ILE A 256 -16.56 6.07 -3.96
N ALA A 257 -17.28 5.58 -2.95
CA ALA A 257 -16.84 4.46 -2.11
C ALA A 257 -17.91 3.37 -1.97
N ALA A 258 -17.48 2.12 -2.07
CA ALA A 258 -18.19 0.93 -1.61
C ALA A 258 -17.47 0.40 -0.37
N ILE A 259 -18.15 0.44 0.78
CA ILE A 259 -17.56 0.09 2.07
C ILE A 259 -18.32 -1.08 2.66
N ALA A 260 -17.59 -2.17 2.89
CA ALA A 260 -17.97 -3.31 3.69
C ALA A 260 -17.21 -3.24 5.02
N VAL A 261 -17.95 -3.32 6.12
CA VAL A 261 -17.38 -3.51 7.46
C VAL A 261 -18.13 -4.66 8.10
N ASP A 262 -17.41 -5.70 8.49
CA ASP A 262 -17.93 -6.89 9.18
C ASP A 262 -17.34 -7.01 10.58
N ASP A 263 -18.12 -7.58 11.50
CA ASP A 263 -17.73 -7.95 12.88
C ASP A 263 -17.02 -6.87 13.73
N ALA A 264 -17.11 -5.60 13.36
CA ALA A 264 -16.56 -4.49 14.14
C ALA A 264 -17.38 -4.18 15.41
N VAL A 265 -16.68 -4.00 16.54
CA VAL A 265 -17.29 -3.57 17.82
C VAL A 265 -17.63 -2.09 17.80
N MET A 266 -16.82 -1.29 17.10
CA MET A 266 -17.02 0.15 16.88
C MET A 266 -16.61 0.53 15.47
N THR A 267 -17.53 1.15 14.72
CA THR A 267 -17.26 1.71 13.39
C THR A 267 -17.62 3.18 13.39
N ALA A 268 -16.73 4.04 12.89
CA ALA A 268 -17.01 5.43 12.56
C ALA A 268 -16.66 5.69 11.09
N ILE A 269 -17.67 6.02 10.30
CA ILE A 269 -17.52 6.45 8.91
C ILE A 269 -17.89 7.92 8.85
N ALA A 270 -16.97 8.76 8.40
CA ALA A 270 -17.20 10.17 8.15
C ALA A 270 -17.06 10.42 6.65
N ALA A 271 -18.19 10.47 5.94
CA ALA A 271 -18.23 10.89 4.55
C ALA A 271 -18.60 12.39 4.51
N GLY A 272 -17.75 13.21 3.88
CA GLY A 272 -18.05 14.60 3.56
C GLY A 272 -19.10 14.73 2.45
N ASP A 273 -18.89 15.66 1.52
CA ASP A 273 -19.73 15.84 0.31
C ASP A 273 -19.47 14.76 -0.78
N ALA A 274 -19.07 13.54 -0.40
CA ALA A 274 -18.79 12.40 -1.29
C ALA A 274 -19.90 12.23 -2.36
N ILE A 275 -19.60 11.85 -3.62
CA ILE A 275 -20.53 11.78 -4.78
C ILE A 275 -21.35 10.49 -4.86
N THR A 276 -20.86 9.33 -4.41
CA THR A 276 -21.64 8.08 -4.25
C THR A 276 -21.07 7.19 -3.13
N ALA A 277 -21.85 6.83 -2.11
CA ALA A 277 -21.41 5.95 -1.02
C ALA A 277 -22.40 4.79 -0.85
N ASN A 278 -21.97 3.56 -1.16
CA ASN A 278 -22.70 2.33 -0.85
C ASN A 278 -22.05 1.70 0.37
N ILE A 279 -22.74 1.79 1.51
CA ILE A 279 -22.24 1.25 2.78
C ILE A 279 -23.07 0.00 3.09
N ALA A 280 -22.41 -1.15 3.15
CA ALA A 280 -22.98 -2.43 3.56
C ALA A 280 -22.28 -2.88 4.84
N THR A 281 -22.99 -2.86 5.96
CA THR A 281 -22.34 -3.09 7.26
C THR A 281 -23.12 -4.14 8.06
N ALA A 282 -22.43 -5.17 8.54
CA ALA A 282 -22.93 -6.16 9.47
C ALA A 282 -22.42 -5.80 10.88
N LEU A 283 -23.19 -5.01 11.62
CA LEU A 283 -22.76 -4.40 12.88
C LEU A 283 -22.96 -5.33 14.08
N ALA A 284 -21.93 -5.49 14.92
CA ALA A 284 -22.06 -6.03 16.26
C ALA A 284 -22.30 -4.92 17.32
N ALA A 285 -23.22 -5.19 18.26
CA ALA A 285 -23.55 -4.53 19.54
C ALA A 285 -23.71 -2.98 19.64
N THR A 286 -22.80 -2.14 19.14
CA THR A 286 -22.81 -0.67 19.29
C THR A 286 -22.16 0.03 18.09
N ALA A 287 -22.93 0.77 17.29
CA ALA A 287 -22.38 1.48 16.13
C ALA A 287 -22.89 2.91 16.03
N PHE A 288 -22.00 3.81 15.61
CA PHE A 288 -22.30 5.21 15.33
C PHE A 288 -22.04 5.51 13.86
N ILE A 289 -23.10 5.77 13.10
CA ILE A 289 -22.98 6.16 11.70
C ILE A 289 -23.37 7.63 11.58
N ALA A 290 -22.38 8.50 11.34
CA ALA A 290 -22.61 9.91 11.03
C ALA A 290 -22.45 10.10 9.52
N VAL A 291 -23.56 10.14 8.78
CA VAL A 291 -23.52 10.37 7.32
C VAL A 291 -24.09 11.75 7.01
N ALA A 292 -23.28 12.65 6.46
CA ALA A 292 -23.78 13.83 5.75
C ALA A 292 -24.04 13.41 4.30
N LEU A 293 -25.32 13.28 3.90
CA LEU A 293 -25.70 12.77 2.56
C LEU A 293 -26.26 13.88 1.67
N PRO A 294 -25.57 14.29 0.59
CA PRO A 294 -26.21 14.96 -0.53
C PRO A 294 -26.99 13.98 -1.43
N ALA A 295 -27.78 14.53 -2.36
CA ALA A 295 -28.93 13.88 -3.02
C ALA A 295 -28.66 12.53 -3.72
N ASN A 296 -29.65 11.61 -3.60
CA ASN A 296 -29.78 10.28 -4.22
C ASN A 296 -28.83 9.17 -3.70
N ARG A 297 -29.16 8.50 -2.56
CA ARG A 297 -28.41 7.32 -2.08
C ARG A 297 -29.22 6.26 -1.33
N LEU A 298 -28.65 5.05 -1.31
CA LEU A 298 -29.15 3.83 -0.68
C LEU A 298 -28.20 3.39 0.45
N VAL A 299 -28.68 3.40 1.69
CA VAL A 299 -27.99 2.80 2.84
C VAL A 299 -28.72 1.50 3.18
N ILE A 300 -28.00 0.37 3.18
CA ILE A 300 -28.54 -0.94 3.58
C ILE A 300 -27.78 -1.38 4.83
N GLY A 301 -28.48 -1.46 5.97
CA GLY A 301 -27.86 -1.86 7.23
C GLY A 301 -28.79 -2.73 8.08
N ALA A 302 -28.22 -3.75 8.72
CA ALA A 302 -28.83 -4.40 9.88
C ALA A 302 -28.41 -3.60 11.12
N LEU A 303 -29.35 -2.89 11.77
CA LEU A 303 -29.02 -2.03 12.91
C LEU A 303 -29.04 -2.86 14.22
N PRO A 304 -28.03 -2.70 15.11
CA PRO A 304 -28.07 -3.25 16.47
C PRO A 304 -29.02 -2.45 17.38
N THR A 305 -29.18 -2.91 18.63
CA THR A 305 -30.15 -2.38 19.61
C THR A 305 -29.99 -0.89 19.97
N MET A 306 -28.79 -0.31 19.78
CA MET A 306 -28.49 1.11 20.00
C MET A 306 -27.62 1.62 18.83
N ALA A 307 -28.26 2.08 17.76
CA ALA A 307 -27.60 2.75 16.64
C ALA A 307 -28.16 4.16 16.48
N VAL A 308 -27.27 5.15 16.32
CA VAL A 308 -27.64 6.55 16.07
C VAL A 308 -27.20 6.90 14.66
N ILE A 309 -28.17 7.22 13.80
CA ILE A 309 -27.93 7.84 12.51
C ILE A 309 -28.17 9.34 12.68
N ALA A 310 -27.14 10.15 12.48
CA ALA A 310 -27.25 11.61 12.45
C ALA A 310 -26.94 12.11 11.03
N GLY A 311 -27.93 12.71 10.35
CA GLY A 311 -27.76 13.25 8.99
C GLY A 311 -29.02 13.96 8.49
N ALA A 312 -28.86 14.97 7.63
CA ALA A 312 -29.96 15.59 6.89
C ALA A 312 -30.31 14.71 5.68
N LEU A 313 -31.52 14.15 5.64
CA LEU A 313 -31.96 13.33 4.50
C LEU A 313 -32.60 14.21 3.40
N PRO A 314 -32.09 14.20 2.15
CA PRO A 314 -32.82 14.74 1.02
C PRO A 314 -33.99 13.83 0.62
N ALA A 315 -35.01 14.41 -0.03
CA ALA A 315 -36.31 13.80 -0.29
C ALA A 315 -36.33 12.53 -1.19
N SER A 316 -35.17 12.11 -1.71
CA SER A 316 -35.01 10.97 -2.63
C SER A 316 -34.18 9.81 -2.05
N ALA A 317 -33.81 9.85 -0.77
CA ALA A 317 -33.04 8.77 -0.12
C ALA A 317 -33.93 7.55 0.22
N ALA A 318 -33.37 6.35 0.08
CA ALA A 318 -33.99 5.11 0.55
C ALA A 318 -33.06 4.47 1.60
N ILE A 319 -33.56 4.27 2.82
CA ILE A 319 -32.88 3.47 3.83
C ILE A 319 -33.63 2.15 3.95
N ALA A 320 -32.96 1.03 3.68
CA ALA A 320 -33.48 -0.30 3.99
C ALA A 320 -32.83 -0.77 5.29
N VAL A 321 -33.57 -0.65 6.40
CA VAL A 321 -33.12 -1.13 7.72
C VAL A 321 -33.81 -2.45 8.05
N GLY A 322 -33.01 -3.49 8.33
CA GLY A 322 -33.49 -4.67 9.05
C GLY A 322 -33.53 -4.35 10.55
N LEU A 323 -34.71 -4.06 11.12
CA LEU A 323 -34.84 -3.79 12.56
C LEU A 323 -34.92 -5.11 13.36
N SER A 324 -34.02 -5.30 14.32
CA SER A 324 -34.29 -6.14 15.48
C SER A 324 -35.13 -5.34 16.51
N ALA A 325 -35.94 -6.03 17.32
CA ALA A 325 -37.22 -5.56 17.88
C ALA A 325 -37.22 -4.38 18.89
N MET A 326 -36.18 -3.54 18.99
CA MET A 326 -36.11 -2.45 19.98
C MET A 326 -35.32 -1.20 19.55
N ALA A 327 -35.29 -0.84 18.27
CA ALA A 327 -34.62 0.40 17.83
C ALA A 327 -35.45 1.67 18.16
N VAL A 328 -34.83 2.67 18.80
CA VAL A 328 -35.41 3.99 19.06
C VAL A 328 -34.98 4.96 17.96
N MET A 329 -35.90 5.32 17.06
CA MET A 329 -35.65 6.32 16.03
C MET A 329 -35.96 7.72 16.58
N LYS A 330 -34.95 8.60 16.71
CA LYS A 330 -35.16 10.03 16.99
C LYS A 330 -34.79 10.86 15.76
N ALA A 331 -35.67 10.86 14.76
CA ALA A 331 -35.55 11.73 13.60
C ALA A 331 -35.88 13.19 14.00
N ALA A 332 -34.94 14.11 13.84
CA ALA A 332 -35.19 15.54 13.96
C ALA A 332 -35.84 16.05 12.66
N LEU A 333 -37.14 15.81 12.51
CA LEU A 333 -37.93 16.36 11.41
C LEU A 333 -38.45 17.75 11.79
N GLU A 334 -37.58 18.75 11.82
CA GLU A 334 -38.00 20.14 11.89
C GLU A 334 -37.62 20.88 10.60
N THR A 335 -38.65 21.46 9.98
CA THR A 335 -38.66 22.36 8.82
C THR A 335 -38.76 21.72 7.43
N MET A 336 -39.99 21.49 6.96
CA MET A 336 -40.56 22.24 5.82
C MET A 336 -42.06 21.99 5.69
N VAL A 337 -42.79 23.10 5.61
CA VAL A 337 -44.24 23.27 5.70
C VAL A 337 -44.92 22.85 4.40
N GLY A 338 -46.05 22.15 4.54
CA GLY A 338 -47.16 22.19 3.58
C GLY A 338 -47.18 21.07 2.55
N ILE A 339 -47.99 20.05 2.84
CA ILE A 339 -49.04 19.48 1.97
C ILE A 339 -49.82 18.50 2.86
N THR A 340 -51.08 18.82 3.13
CA THR A 340 -52.04 17.90 3.74
C THR A 340 -52.37 16.77 2.75
N PRO A 341 -52.31 15.48 3.10
CA PRO A 341 -53.03 14.47 2.37
C PRO A 341 -54.40 14.27 3.02
N ALA A 342 -55.36 15.09 2.57
CA ALA A 342 -56.72 14.63 2.46
C ALA A 342 -56.80 13.70 1.24
N GLU A 343 -57.54 12.60 1.39
CA GLU A 343 -58.08 11.75 0.31
C GLU A 343 -57.13 10.82 -0.44
N ALA A 344 -56.90 9.63 0.14
CA ALA A 344 -56.85 8.38 -0.62
C ALA A 344 -57.41 7.23 0.24
N SER A 345 -58.70 7.33 0.63
CA SER A 345 -59.47 6.20 1.16
C SER A 345 -60.77 6.06 0.37
N CYS A 346 -60.68 5.28 -0.69
CA CYS A 346 -61.79 4.59 -1.34
C CYS A 346 -61.21 3.17 -1.57
N CYS A 347 -61.80 2.05 -1.17
CA CYS A 347 -63.18 1.77 -0.86
C CYS A 347 -63.21 0.35 -0.26
N SER A 348 -63.72 0.13 0.96
CA SER A 348 -64.41 -1.13 1.25
C SER A 348 -65.42 -1.00 2.39
N LYS A 349 -66.69 -1.21 2.01
CA LYS A 349 -67.85 -1.71 2.79
C LYS A 349 -68.67 -0.75 3.67
N ARG A 350 -69.81 -0.38 3.06
CA ARG A 350 -71.20 -0.41 3.58
C ARG A 350 -71.71 0.76 4.41
N ALA A 351 -72.36 1.67 3.69
CA ALA A 351 -73.80 1.96 3.78
C ALA A 351 -74.39 2.29 5.16
N ARG A 352 -74.59 3.59 5.41
CA ARG A 352 -75.91 4.22 5.65
C ARG A 352 -75.72 5.75 5.78
N LEU A 353 -76.06 6.47 4.71
CA LEU A 353 -76.47 7.88 4.84
C LEU A 353 -77.82 7.93 5.55
N ALA A 354 -77.97 8.85 6.51
CA ALA A 354 -78.87 10.00 6.36
C ALA A 354 -78.87 10.91 7.61
N ALA A 355 -79.00 12.21 7.33
CA ALA A 355 -79.30 13.36 8.20
C ALA A 355 -78.09 13.90 9.01
N CYS A 356 -77.39 14.97 8.61
CA CYS A 356 -77.84 16.35 8.28
C CYS A 356 -78.42 17.09 9.50
N CYS A 357 -77.79 18.25 9.82
CA CYS A 357 -78.21 19.30 10.76
C CYS A 357 -78.04 19.07 12.28
N ARG A 358 -76.84 19.32 12.81
CA ARG A 358 -76.45 20.49 13.66
C ARG A 358 -75.14 20.24 14.37
#